data_AF-A0A9D7H0M9-F1
#
_entry.id   AF-A0A9D7H0M9-F1
#
_cell.length_a   1.000
_cell.length_b   1.000
_cell.length_c   1.000
_cell.angle_alpha   90.00
_cell.angle_beta   90.00
_cell.angle_gamma   90.00
#
_symmetry.space_group_name_H-M   'P 1'
#
loop_
_entity.id
_entity.type
_entity.pdbx_description
1 polymer ?
#
loop_
_entity_poly.entity_id
_entity_poly.type
_entity_poly.pdbx_seq_one_letter_code
_entity_poly.pdbx_strand_id
1 'polypeptide(L)'
;MRHAALFVLLLSCGTSSSVPTSTREGAGDGTLAPISSAPIGGTVRGRTFTIRSASLRVEPTKRVLSLREYDSVCGVVKGPLPPTDSLSVHVVLLETGPGETKIVYGDEHRATFQIGIDPATVQTIAGTGGRLRFDNFSTTAGDEVRGGLELDGEGSNVRGSFTAGVCVK
;
A
#
# COMPACT_ATOMS: atom_id res chain seq x y z
N MET A 1 26.18 -14.40 -54.44
CA MET A 1 25.18 -13.49 -55.02
C MET A 1 24.50 -12.77 -53.86
N ARG A 2 24.67 -11.45 -53.81
CA ARG A 2 24.22 -10.56 -52.71
C ARG A 2 22.84 -10.02 -53.05
N HIS A 3 21.90 -10.03 -52.11
CA HIS A 3 20.79 -9.09 -52.08
C HIS A 3 20.63 -8.55 -50.66
N ALA A 4 21.13 -7.33 -50.49
CA ALA A 4 20.77 -6.44 -49.40
C ALA A 4 19.47 -5.72 -49.82
N ALA A 5 18.49 -5.64 -48.92
CA ALA A 5 17.38 -4.71 -49.05
C ALA A 5 17.39 -3.79 -47.83
N LEU A 6 17.91 -2.59 -48.11
CA LEU A 6 17.92 -1.39 -47.30
C LEU A 6 16.49 -0.84 -47.24
N PHE A 7 15.96 -0.56 -46.04
CA PHE A 7 14.75 0.26 -45.90
C PHE A 7 15.12 1.50 -45.08
N VAL A 8 15.14 2.64 -45.75
CA VAL A 8 15.29 3.98 -45.15
C VAL A 8 13.93 4.65 -45.24
N LEU A 9 13.43 5.15 -44.11
CA LEU A 9 12.42 6.20 -44.10
C LEU A 9 12.77 7.23 -43.02
N LEU A 10 12.93 8.47 -43.48
CA LEU A 10 13.33 9.66 -42.75
C LEU A 10 12.11 10.48 -42.31
N LEU A 11 12.29 11.17 -41.17
CA LEU A 11 11.75 12.47 -40.76
C LEU A 11 10.22 12.66 -40.59
N SER A 12 9.82 13.15 -39.41
CA SER A 12 9.57 14.58 -39.21
C SER A 12 9.33 14.99 -37.74
N CYS A 13 9.49 16.30 -37.54
CA CYS A 13 9.65 17.12 -36.35
C CYS A 13 8.42 17.20 -35.42
N GLY A 14 8.65 17.52 -34.14
CA GLY A 14 7.60 17.91 -33.20
C GLY A 14 8.10 18.23 -31.80
N THR A 15 8.94 19.26 -31.63
CA THR A 15 9.07 19.93 -30.34
C THR A 15 7.76 20.62 -29.99
N SER A 16 7.07 20.14 -28.97
CA SER A 16 6.07 20.92 -28.24
C SER A 16 6.41 20.85 -26.76
N SER A 17 7.00 21.95 -26.30
CA SER A 17 7.04 22.31 -24.89
C SER A 17 5.61 22.58 -24.44
N SER A 18 5.12 21.80 -23.50
CA SER A 18 3.98 22.18 -22.66
C SER A 18 4.27 21.71 -21.25
N VAL A 19 4.78 22.64 -20.44
CA VAL A 19 4.68 22.57 -18.99
C VAL A 19 3.18 22.47 -18.66
N PRO A 20 2.69 21.41 -18.00
CA PRO A 20 1.34 21.48 -17.45
C PRO A 20 1.40 22.41 -16.23
N THR A 21 0.92 23.63 -16.46
CA THR A 21 0.53 24.59 -15.44
C THR A 21 -0.39 23.90 -14.43
N SER A 22 -0.11 24.16 -13.16
CA SER A 22 -0.95 23.79 -12.02
C SER A 22 -2.40 24.22 -12.24
N THR A 23 -3.30 23.26 -12.40
CA THR A 23 -4.73 23.49 -12.13
C THR A 23 -5.10 22.63 -10.94
N ARG A 24 -4.93 23.22 -9.76
CA ARG A 24 -5.58 22.76 -8.55
C ARG A 24 -6.98 23.35 -8.59
N GLU A 25 -7.97 22.56 -9.01
CA GLU A 25 -9.37 22.60 -8.54
C GLU A 25 -10.24 21.70 -9.41
N GLY A 26 -11.02 20.85 -8.74
CA GLY A 26 -11.91 19.89 -9.35
C GLY A 26 -12.12 18.73 -8.40
N ALA A 27 -12.99 18.91 -7.41
CA ALA A 27 -13.67 17.80 -6.74
C ALA A 27 -14.55 17.12 -7.80
N GLY A 28 -13.93 16.27 -8.62
CA GLY A 28 -14.62 15.40 -9.54
C GLY A 28 -15.00 14.13 -8.80
N ASP A 29 -16.24 13.67 -9.03
CA ASP A 29 -16.59 12.25 -8.97
C ASP A 29 -15.69 11.49 -9.97
N GLY A 30 -14.42 11.38 -9.63
CA GLY A 30 -13.45 10.59 -10.36
C GLY A 30 -13.76 9.15 -10.03
N THR A 31 -14.18 8.38 -11.02
CA THR A 31 -14.14 6.92 -10.94
C THR A 31 -12.76 6.54 -10.43
N LEU A 32 -12.73 6.12 -9.17
CA LEU A 32 -11.51 5.87 -8.42
C LEU A 32 -10.71 4.80 -9.17
N ALA A 33 -9.51 5.14 -9.64
CA ALA A 33 -8.68 4.20 -10.39
C ALA A 33 -8.47 2.92 -9.54
N PRO A 34 -8.67 1.71 -10.08
CA PRO A 34 -8.75 0.50 -9.27
C PRO A 34 -7.45 0.25 -8.51
N ILE A 35 -7.54 -0.17 -7.24
CA ILE A 35 -6.36 -0.63 -6.50
C ILE A 35 -5.74 -1.82 -7.24
N SER A 36 -4.42 -1.80 -7.40
CA SER A 36 -3.65 -2.83 -8.11
C SER A 36 -3.92 -4.23 -7.56
N SER A 37 -3.99 -5.24 -8.44
CA SER A 37 -4.07 -6.65 -8.05
C SER A 37 -2.69 -7.29 -7.82
N ALA A 38 -1.60 -6.59 -8.14
CA ALA A 38 -0.23 -7.07 -7.92
C ALA A 38 0.12 -7.09 -6.42
N PRO A 39 1.13 -7.88 -5.99
CA PRO A 39 1.60 -7.90 -4.61
C PRO A 39 1.91 -6.49 -4.09
N ILE A 40 1.60 -6.27 -2.81
CA ILE A 40 1.79 -4.97 -2.18
C ILE A 40 3.26 -4.59 -1.99
N GLY A 41 3.58 -3.37 -2.44
CA GLY A 41 4.91 -2.79 -2.34
C GLY A 41 4.87 -1.30 -2.61
N GLY A 42 6.03 -0.64 -2.55
CA GLY A 42 6.12 0.78 -2.83
C GLY A 42 7.40 1.41 -2.33
N THR A 43 7.38 2.73 -2.20
CA THR A 43 8.53 3.53 -1.78
C THR A 43 8.18 4.31 -0.53
N VAL A 44 8.99 4.24 0.51
CA VAL A 44 8.84 5.05 1.73
C VAL A 44 10.12 5.85 1.96
N ARG A 45 10.03 7.18 1.95
CA ARG A 45 11.18 8.11 2.04
C ARG A 45 12.34 7.74 1.09
N GLY A 46 12.00 7.40 -0.15
CA GLY A 46 12.98 7.07 -1.20
C GLY A 46 13.55 5.64 -1.14
N ARG A 47 13.11 4.79 -0.21
CA ARG A 47 13.50 3.37 -0.14
C ARG A 47 12.37 2.47 -0.61
N THR A 48 12.69 1.45 -1.39
CA THR A 48 11.70 0.48 -1.90
C THR A 48 11.47 -0.65 -0.91
N PHE A 49 10.22 -1.01 -0.71
CA PHE A 49 9.79 -2.08 0.18
C PHE A 49 8.86 -3.04 -0.55
N THR A 50 8.96 -4.34 -0.23
CA THR A 50 8.01 -5.37 -0.66
C THR A 50 7.40 -6.04 0.56
N ILE A 51 6.08 -5.98 0.70
CA ILE A 51 5.39 -6.60 1.84
C ILE A 51 5.32 -8.10 1.61
N ARG A 52 5.67 -8.88 2.64
CA ARG A 52 5.63 -10.34 2.64
C ARG A 52 4.46 -10.92 3.42
N SER A 53 4.03 -10.24 4.48
CA SER A 53 2.92 -10.74 5.29
C SER A 53 1.91 -9.64 5.65
N ALA A 54 0.68 -10.09 5.85
CA ALA A 54 -0.42 -9.26 6.32
C ALA A 54 -1.17 -9.99 7.44
N SER A 55 -1.69 -9.24 8.40
CA SER A 55 -2.55 -9.78 9.46
C SER A 55 -3.62 -8.77 9.84
N LEU A 56 -4.85 -9.25 10.03
CA LEU A 56 -5.95 -8.46 10.56
C LEU A 56 -6.18 -8.83 12.02
N ARG A 57 -5.79 -7.94 12.95
CA ARG A 57 -6.10 -8.14 14.37
C ARG A 57 -7.48 -7.57 14.68
N VAL A 58 -8.35 -8.40 15.24
CA VAL A 58 -9.67 -8.00 15.74
C VAL A 58 -9.56 -7.76 17.24
N GLU A 59 -9.84 -6.53 17.65
CA GLU A 59 -9.95 -6.10 19.04
C GLU A 59 -11.41 -5.71 19.34
N PRO A 60 -11.82 -5.63 20.62
CA PRO A 60 -13.22 -5.34 20.98
C PRO A 60 -13.77 -4.05 20.36
N THR A 61 -12.92 -3.02 20.26
CA THR A 61 -13.32 -1.70 19.79
C THR A 61 -12.78 -1.35 18.42
N LYS A 62 -11.90 -2.16 17.83
CA LYS A 62 -11.24 -1.81 16.56
C LYS A 62 -10.64 -3.01 15.86
N ARG A 63 -10.36 -2.85 14.59
CA ARG A 63 -9.61 -3.81 13.78
C ARG A 63 -8.35 -3.15 13.27
N VAL A 64 -7.23 -3.86 13.31
CA VAL A 64 -5.91 -3.35 12.93
C VAL A 64 -5.33 -4.24 11.83
N LEU A 65 -5.39 -3.78 10.58
CA LEU A 65 -4.62 -4.38 9.50
C LEU A 65 -3.15 -4.02 9.69
N SER A 66 -2.26 -5.02 9.69
CA SER A 66 -0.81 -4.85 9.73
C SER A 66 -0.19 -5.48 8.49
N LEU A 67 0.63 -4.72 7.77
CA LEU A 67 1.38 -5.19 6.59
C LEU A 67 2.88 -5.10 6.87
N ARG A 68 3.65 -6.17 6.62
CA ARG A 68 5.06 -6.29 7.01
C ARG A 68 5.96 -6.81 5.89
N GLU A 69 7.18 -6.29 5.79
CA GLU A 69 8.23 -6.76 4.85
C GLU A 69 8.85 -8.11 5.23
N TYR A 70 8.52 -8.64 6.40
CA TYR A 70 9.01 -9.93 6.88
C TYR A 70 7.86 -10.84 7.26
N ASP A 71 8.15 -12.14 7.32
CA ASP A 71 7.14 -13.14 7.65
C ASP A 71 6.75 -13.04 9.13
N SER A 72 5.57 -12.50 9.36
CA SER A 72 4.94 -12.47 10.68
C SER A 72 3.45 -12.69 10.54
N VAL A 73 2.91 -13.60 11.35
CA VAL A 73 1.47 -13.87 11.42
C VAL A 73 1.03 -13.66 12.85
N CYS A 74 0.02 -12.81 13.06
CA CYS A 74 -0.49 -12.46 14.38
C CYS A 74 0.57 -11.96 15.37
N GLY A 75 1.60 -11.26 14.87
CA GLY A 75 2.71 -10.74 15.68
C GLY A 75 3.80 -11.77 16.01
N VAL A 76 3.64 -13.02 15.60
CA VAL A 76 4.66 -14.06 15.73
C VAL A 76 5.56 -14.04 14.50
N VAL A 77 6.81 -13.66 14.69
CA VAL A 77 7.84 -13.67 13.65
C VAL A 77 8.16 -15.11 13.26
N LYS A 78 8.16 -15.40 11.97
CA LYS A 78 8.60 -16.69 11.42
C LYS A 78 9.97 -16.50 10.78
N GLY A 79 10.99 -17.11 11.39
CA GLY A 79 12.37 -17.05 10.88
C GLY A 79 13.16 -15.81 11.37
N PRO A 80 14.32 -15.54 10.76
CA PRO A 80 15.17 -14.43 11.17
C PRO A 80 14.49 -13.10 10.88
N LEU A 81 14.56 -12.17 11.83
CA LEU A 81 14.15 -10.78 11.60
C LEU A 81 15.05 -10.18 10.50
N PRO A 82 14.49 -9.34 9.61
CA PRO A 82 15.30 -8.63 8.65
C PRO A 82 16.33 -7.78 9.39
N PRO A 83 17.57 -7.69 8.90
CA PRO A 83 18.65 -6.93 9.54
C PRO A 83 18.39 -5.41 9.53
N THR A 84 17.36 -4.95 8.82
CA THR A 84 17.00 -3.54 8.60
C THR A 84 15.52 -3.31 8.74
N ASP A 85 15.18 -2.03 8.89
CA ASP A 85 13.86 -1.41 8.92
C ASP A 85 12.72 -2.24 8.36
N SER A 86 11.74 -2.58 9.20
CA SER A 86 10.50 -3.14 8.70
C SER A 86 9.48 -2.06 8.43
N LEU A 87 8.81 -2.15 7.29
CA LEU A 87 7.58 -1.43 7.08
C LEU A 87 6.45 -2.07 7.88
N SER A 88 5.79 -1.32 8.78
CA SER A 88 4.48 -1.70 9.34
C SER A 88 3.44 -0.67 8.95
N VAL A 89 2.36 -1.12 8.30
CA VAL A 89 1.19 -0.28 8.00
C VAL A 89 0.03 -0.65 8.89
N HIS A 90 -0.45 0.28 9.71
CA HIS A 90 -1.58 0.08 10.62
C HIS A 90 -2.85 0.79 10.15
N VAL A 91 -3.88 0.07 9.74
CA VAL A 91 -5.19 0.69 9.45
C VAL A 91 -6.17 0.33 10.56
N VAL A 92 -6.66 1.34 11.30
CA VAL A 92 -7.67 1.18 12.34
C VAL A 92 -9.06 1.31 11.72
N LEU A 93 -9.91 0.32 11.92
CA LEU A 93 -11.26 0.26 11.36
C LEU A 93 -12.26 -0.05 12.48
N LEU A 94 -13.33 0.73 12.60
CA LEU A 94 -14.41 0.42 13.54
C LEU A 94 -15.36 -0.60 12.91
N GLU A 95 -15.80 -0.43 11.67
CA GLU A 95 -16.70 -1.37 10.98
C GLU A 95 -16.52 -1.28 9.46
N THR A 96 -15.91 -2.27 8.83
CA THR A 96 -15.93 -2.37 7.36
C THR A 96 -16.20 -3.80 6.95
N GLY A 97 -17.30 -4.02 6.23
CA GLY A 97 -17.53 -5.25 5.47
C GLY A 97 -16.71 -5.28 4.17
N PRO A 98 -17.00 -6.21 3.25
CA PRO A 98 -16.42 -6.17 1.91
C PRO A 98 -16.80 -4.86 1.20
N GLY A 99 -15.91 -4.36 0.35
CA GLY A 99 -16.07 -3.08 -0.35
C GLY A 99 -14.84 -2.18 -0.23
N GLU A 100 -14.90 -1.00 -0.86
CA GLU A 100 -13.84 0.00 -0.83
C GLU A 100 -14.18 1.11 0.18
N THR A 101 -13.19 1.53 0.96
CA THR A 101 -13.28 2.59 1.96
C THR A 101 -12.11 3.56 1.78
N LYS A 102 -12.43 4.85 1.73
CA LYS A 102 -11.42 5.90 1.76
C LYS A 102 -10.82 6.02 3.15
N ILE A 103 -9.49 6.08 3.22
CA ILE A 103 -8.77 6.35 4.46
C ILE A 103 -8.67 7.87 4.60
N VAL A 104 -9.44 8.44 5.54
CA VAL A 104 -9.43 9.87 5.87
C VAL A 104 -8.55 10.08 7.11
N TYR A 105 -7.67 11.08 7.06
CA TYR A 105 -6.78 11.40 8.17
C TYR A 105 -7.47 12.36 9.15
N GLY A 106 -7.44 12.01 10.44
CA GLY A 106 -8.12 12.73 11.53
C GLY A 106 -8.44 11.79 12.69
N ASP A 107 -8.05 12.21 13.89
CA ASP A 107 -8.09 11.66 15.26
C ASP A 107 -8.10 10.16 15.57
N GLU A 108 -8.54 9.24 14.70
CA GLU A 108 -8.62 7.82 15.07
C GLU A 108 -8.18 6.82 13.98
N HIS A 109 -7.89 7.28 12.75
CA HIS A 109 -7.37 6.43 11.67
C HIS A 109 -5.85 6.64 11.47
N ARG A 110 -5.04 5.78 12.09
CA ARG A 110 -3.57 5.88 12.11
C ARG A 110 -2.88 5.06 11.04
N ALA A 111 -3.27 5.24 9.78
CA ALA A 111 -2.48 4.71 8.67
C ALA A 111 -1.08 5.33 8.75
N THR A 112 -0.10 4.53 9.10
CA THR A 112 1.27 4.96 9.40
C THR A 112 2.23 4.07 8.65
N PHE A 113 3.37 4.61 8.25
CA PHE A 113 4.52 3.83 7.81
C PHE A 113 5.50 3.83 8.97
N GLN A 114 5.75 2.67 9.56
CA GLN A 114 6.87 2.52 10.50
C GLN A 114 8.10 2.08 9.73
N ILE A 115 9.26 2.68 9.99
CA ILE A 115 10.57 2.30 9.44
C ILE A 115 11.45 1.98 10.65
N GLY A 116 11.90 0.74 10.76
CA GLY A 116 12.66 0.25 11.92
C GLY A 116 11.97 -0.92 12.60
N ILE A 117 12.76 -1.84 13.17
CA ILE A 117 12.27 -2.90 14.07
C ILE A 117 12.64 -2.65 15.54
N ASP A 118 13.70 -1.87 15.79
CA ASP A 118 14.12 -1.48 17.13
C ASP A 118 13.28 -0.30 17.63
N PRO A 119 12.62 -0.40 18.80
CA PRO A 119 11.90 0.71 19.41
C PRO A 119 12.74 1.99 19.57
N ALA A 120 14.05 1.88 19.72
CA ALA A 120 14.94 3.02 19.89
C ALA A 120 15.19 3.79 18.58
N THR A 121 15.01 3.16 17.42
CA THR A 121 15.28 3.76 16.10
C THR A 121 14.04 3.85 15.21
N VAL A 122 12.89 3.40 15.70
CA VAL A 122 11.66 3.37 14.90
C VAL A 122 11.24 4.78 14.53
N GLN A 123 11.05 5.00 13.24
CA GLN A 123 10.49 6.22 12.70
C GLN A 123 9.06 5.96 12.27
N THR A 124 8.13 6.79 12.73
CA THR A 124 6.72 6.70 12.32
C THR A 124 6.40 7.88 11.43
N ILE A 125 5.94 7.58 10.21
CA ILE A 125 5.48 8.58 9.25
C ILE A 125 3.97 8.45 9.17
N ALA A 126 3.27 9.56 9.37
CA ALA A 126 1.82 9.60 9.17
C ALA A 126 1.50 9.44 7.67
N GLY A 127 0.56 8.55 7.36
CA GLY A 127 -0.11 8.57 6.08
C GLY A 127 -0.93 9.84 5.94
N THR A 128 -0.97 10.41 4.74
CA THR A 128 -1.75 11.61 4.42
C THR A 128 -3.11 11.28 3.80
N GLY A 129 -3.32 10.01 3.42
CA GLY A 129 -4.57 9.51 2.86
C GLY A 129 -4.37 8.19 2.14
N GLY A 130 -5.46 7.59 1.67
CA GLY A 130 -5.40 6.33 0.93
C GLY A 130 -6.76 5.70 0.71
N ARG A 131 -6.74 4.44 0.27
CA ARG A 131 -7.92 3.62 -0.02
C ARG A 131 -7.65 2.19 0.43
N LEU A 132 -8.63 1.59 1.07
CA LEU A 132 -8.62 0.18 1.47
C LEU A 132 -9.81 -0.51 0.79
N ARG A 133 -9.56 -1.64 0.15
CA ARG A 133 -10.60 -2.50 -0.41
C ARG A 133 -10.53 -3.86 0.25
N PHE A 134 -11.68 -4.39 0.68
CA PHE A 134 -11.84 -5.78 1.07
C PHE A 134 -12.61 -6.52 -0.02
N ASP A 135 -12.00 -7.55 -0.59
CA ASP A 135 -12.62 -8.44 -1.58
C ASP A 135 -13.52 -9.47 -0.88
N ASN A 136 -13.14 -9.85 0.33
CA ASN A 136 -13.96 -10.55 1.32
C ASN A 136 -13.65 -9.98 2.70
N PHE A 137 -14.50 -10.28 3.69
CA PHE A 137 -14.26 -9.84 5.06
C PHE A 137 -14.66 -10.94 6.05
N SER A 138 -13.85 -11.14 7.08
CA SER A 138 -14.14 -12.03 8.20
C SER A 138 -13.51 -11.47 9.48
N THR A 139 -14.16 -11.76 10.60
CA THR A 139 -13.65 -11.49 11.95
C THR A 139 -13.35 -12.77 12.73
N THR A 140 -13.53 -13.93 12.09
CA THR A 140 -13.30 -15.25 12.70
C THR A 140 -11.81 -15.56 12.72
N ALA A 141 -11.30 -15.97 13.89
CA ALA A 141 -9.89 -16.34 14.05
C ALA A 141 -9.47 -17.45 13.08
N GLY A 142 -8.33 -17.28 12.42
CA GLY A 142 -7.79 -18.26 11.47
C GLY A 142 -8.32 -18.12 10.04
N ASP A 143 -9.37 -17.33 9.80
CA ASP A 143 -9.83 -17.03 8.45
C ASP A 143 -8.82 -16.14 7.69
N GLU A 144 -8.96 -16.11 6.37
CA GLU A 144 -8.22 -15.21 5.50
C GLU A 144 -9.10 -14.08 4.93
N VAL A 145 -8.55 -12.87 4.97
CA VAL A 145 -9.14 -11.67 4.40
C VAL A 145 -8.26 -11.17 3.26
N ARG A 146 -8.85 -10.97 2.09
CA ARG A 146 -8.19 -10.49 0.88
C ARG A 146 -8.66 -9.09 0.55
N GLY A 147 -7.78 -8.33 -0.07
CA GLY A 147 -8.08 -6.96 -0.41
C GLY A 147 -6.97 -6.26 -1.13
N GLY A 148 -7.12 -4.94 -1.22
CA GLY A 148 -6.10 -4.05 -1.74
C GLY A 148 -5.93 -2.83 -0.85
N LEU A 149 -4.72 -2.33 -0.77
CA LEU A 149 -4.41 -1.08 -0.10
C LEU A 149 -3.70 -0.14 -1.09
N GLU A 150 -4.07 1.13 -1.02
CA GLU A 150 -3.28 2.25 -1.50
C GLU A 150 -3.12 3.21 -0.34
N LEU A 151 -1.89 3.55 0.01
CA LEU A 151 -1.60 4.46 1.10
C LEU A 151 -0.53 5.45 0.65
N ASP A 152 -0.82 6.73 0.85
CA ASP A 152 0.07 7.84 0.59
C ASP A 152 0.55 8.47 1.89
N GLY A 153 1.77 8.99 1.87
CA GLY A 153 2.35 9.81 2.92
C GLY A 153 3.37 10.78 2.33
N GLU A 154 3.99 11.57 3.21
CA GLU A 154 5.00 12.53 2.78
C GLU A 154 6.21 11.80 2.13
N GLY A 155 6.37 11.96 0.81
CA GLY A 155 7.40 11.29 0.03
C GLY A 155 7.33 9.75 0.07
N SER A 156 6.14 9.21 0.34
CA SER A 156 5.93 7.77 0.57
C SER A 156 4.63 7.29 -0.08
N ASN A 157 4.64 6.12 -0.70
CA ASN A 157 3.48 5.47 -1.29
C ASN A 157 3.64 3.95 -1.19
N VAL A 158 2.56 3.25 -0.82
CA VAL A 158 2.46 1.79 -0.84
C VAL A 158 1.16 1.40 -1.52
N ARG A 159 1.21 0.48 -2.47
CA ARG A 159 0.03 0.04 -3.23
C ARG A 159 0.11 -1.44 -3.58
N GLY A 160 -1.04 -2.11 -3.57
CA GLY A 160 -1.20 -3.45 -4.12
C GLY A 160 -2.27 -4.26 -3.40
N SER A 161 -2.25 -5.57 -3.63
CA SER A 161 -3.14 -6.54 -3.02
C SER A 161 -2.49 -7.24 -1.83
N PHE A 162 -3.33 -7.72 -0.91
CA PHE A 162 -2.89 -8.48 0.27
C PHE A 162 -3.81 -9.68 0.53
N THR A 163 -3.25 -10.67 1.25
CA THR A 163 -3.99 -11.73 1.94
C THR A 163 -3.56 -11.72 3.40
N ALA A 164 -4.49 -11.45 4.30
CA ALA A 164 -4.25 -11.27 5.72
C ALA A 164 -4.93 -12.35 6.54
N GLY A 165 -4.18 -13.03 7.42
CA GLY A 165 -4.75 -13.94 8.41
C GLY A 165 -5.45 -13.16 9.54
N VAL A 166 -6.63 -13.61 9.94
CA VAL A 166 -7.41 -13.01 11.03
C VAL A 166 -6.91 -13.51 12.37
N CYS A 167 -6.59 -12.56 13.25
CA CYS A 167 -6.11 -12.78 14.60
C CYS A 167 -7.11 -12.20 15.59
N VAL A 168 -7.52 -12.97 16.60
CA VAL A 168 -8.30 -12.46 17.73
C VAL A 168 -7.40 -12.31 18.95
N LYS A 169 -7.60 -11.23 19.70
CA LYS A 169 -6.92 -10.98 20.96
C LYS A 169 -7.94 -10.93 22.09
#